data_AF-A0A8X6N159-F1
#
_entry.id   AF-A0A8X6N159-F1
#
_cell.length_a   1.000
_cell.length_b   1.000
_cell.length_c   1.000
_cell.angle_alpha   90.00
_cell.angle_beta   90.00
_cell.angle_gamma   90.00
#
_symmetry.space_group_name_H-M   'P 1'
#
loop_
_entity.id
_entity.type
_entity.pdbx_description
1 polymer ?
#
loop_
_entity_poly.entity_id
_entity_poly.type
_entity_poly.pdbx_seq_one_letter_code
_entity_poly.pdbx_strand_id
1 'polypeptide(L)'
;MGNSRAKAERRIEISGTKKRKEGLEGERQRESFELEKLKLIQIRSAQEPQMEGARIPSKKLSKLLHKYDTKENICLYIVLFERQASRMSLQRELWVTHLLGLLPQEITQIIARESKEKANDYDHVKKLLLKRFQLTLEKFRQLFNISEMN
;
A
#
# COMPACT_ATOMS: atom_id res chain seq x y z
N MET A 1 -57.56 -46.03 -31.93
CA MET A 1 -56.90 -44.73 -31.70
C MET A 1 -56.66 -44.55 -30.20
N GLY A 2 -55.50 -44.93 -29.66
CA GLY A 2 -55.28 -44.88 -28.19
C GLY A 2 -53.83 -44.73 -27.71
N ASN A 3 -52.84 -45.06 -28.55
CA ASN A 3 -51.42 -45.03 -28.16
C ASN A 3 -50.66 -43.72 -28.45
N SER A 4 -51.29 -42.74 -29.11
CA SER A 4 -50.63 -41.46 -29.45
C SER A 4 -50.74 -40.39 -28.35
N ARG A 5 -51.77 -40.45 -27.50
CA ARG A 5 -51.95 -39.48 -26.39
C ARG A 5 -50.97 -39.74 -25.23
N ALA A 6 -50.86 -40.98 -24.78
CA ALA A 6 -49.99 -41.37 -23.67
C ALA A 6 -48.48 -41.12 -23.94
N LYS A 7 -48.03 -41.17 -25.20
CA LYS A 7 -46.65 -40.82 -25.58
C LYS A 7 -46.39 -39.32 -25.62
N ALA A 8 -47.40 -38.52 -25.94
CA ALA A 8 -47.28 -37.06 -25.98
C ALA A 8 -47.23 -36.47 -24.56
N GLU A 9 -48.07 -36.97 -23.65
CA GLU A 9 -48.11 -36.53 -22.25
C GLU A 9 -46.79 -36.83 -21.51
N ARG A 10 -46.23 -38.02 -21.72
CA ARG A 10 -44.94 -38.42 -21.13
C ARG A 10 -43.76 -37.57 -21.63
N ARG A 11 -43.79 -37.09 -22.89
CA ARG A 11 -42.76 -36.18 -23.42
C ARG A 11 -42.84 -34.77 -22.83
N ILE A 12 -44.04 -34.28 -22.52
CA ILE A 12 -44.24 -32.95 -21.92
C ILE A 12 -43.76 -32.94 -20.47
N GLU A 13 -44.03 -34.00 -19.72
CA GLU A 13 -43.59 -34.15 -18.33
C GLU A 13 -42.06 -34.25 -18.21
N ILE A 14 -41.41 -34.99 -19.11
CA ILE A 14 -39.94 -35.09 -19.17
C ILE A 14 -39.30 -33.75 -19.58
N SER A 15 -39.91 -33.00 -20.50
CA SER A 15 -39.48 -31.65 -20.89
C SER A 15 -39.60 -30.64 -19.75
N GLY A 16 -40.72 -30.67 -19.02
CA GLY A 16 -40.96 -29.78 -17.87
C GLY A 16 -40.04 -30.07 -16.67
N THR A 17 -39.76 -31.35 -16.41
CA THR A 17 -38.83 -31.75 -15.34
C THR A 17 -37.37 -31.44 -15.69
N LYS A 18 -36.98 -31.57 -16.97
CA LYS A 18 -35.64 -31.18 -17.44
C LYS A 18 -35.41 -29.67 -17.32
N LYS A 19 -36.36 -28.84 -17.76
CA LYS A 19 -36.28 -27.37 -17.60
C LYS A 19 -36.21 -26.91 -16.15
N ARG A 20 -36.93 -27.59 -15.23
CA ARG A 20 -36.85 -27.31 -13.79
C ARG A 20 -35.48 -27.67 -13.20
N LYS A 21 -34.89 -28.79 -13.62
CA LYS A 21 -33.53 -29.19 -13.18
C LYS A 21 -32.47 -28.22 -13.71
N GLU A 22 -32.55 -27.83 -14.98
CA GLU A 22 -31.63 -26.85 -15.59
C GLU A 22 -31.72 -25.48 -14.91
N GLY A 23 -32.91 -25.03 -14.51
CA GLY A 23 -33.10 -23.81 -13.73
C GLY A 23 -32.43 -23.87 -12.34
N LEU A 24 -32.64 -24.97 -11.61
CA LEU A 24 -32.04 -25.20 -10.29
C LEU A 24 -30.51 -25.38 -10.34
N GLU A 25 -30.00 -25.91 -11.44
CA GLU A 25 -28.56 -26.07 -11.67
C GLU A 25 -27.91 -24.73 -12.03
N GLY A 26 -28.59 -23.92 -12.85
CA GLY A 26 -28.18 -22.54 -13.14
C GLY A 26 -28.20 -21.64 -11.90
N GLU A 27 -29.18 -21.81 -11.00
CA GLU A 27 -29.25 -21.07 -9.74
C GLU A 27 -28.10 -21.47 -8.80
N ARG A 28 -27.87 -22.78 -8.62
CA ARG A 28 -26.73 -23.29 -7.84
C ARG A 28 -25.37 -22.84 -8.40
N GLN A 29 -25.25 -22.75 -9.72
CA GLN A 29 -24.03 -22.28 -10.37
C GLN A 29 -23.81 -20.77 -10.16
N ARG A 30 -24.89 -19.98 -10.11
CA ARG A 30 -24.84 -18.56 -9.73
C ARG A 30 -24.47 -18.38 -8.26
N GLU A 31 -25.09 -19.13 -7.37
CA GLU A 31 -24.77 -19.12 -5.94
C GLU A 31 -23.31 -19.53 -5.70
N SER A 32 -22.83 -20.57 -6.38
CA SER A 32 -21.42 -20.98 -6.28
C SER A 32 -20.48 -19.89 -6.81
N PHE A 33 -20.85 -19.21 -7.90
CA PHE A 33 -20.04 -18.14 -8.46
C PHE A 33 -20.00 -16.90 -7.56
N GLU A 34 -21.12 -16.52 -6.97
CA GLU A 34 -21.17 -15.43 -5.98
C GLU A 34 -20.39 -15.79 -4.71
N LEU A 35 -20.48 -17.05 -4.25
CA LEU A 35 -19.70 -17.52 -3.11
C LEU A 35 -18.19 -17.57 -3.41
N GLU A 36 -17.80 -17.97 -4.63
CA GLU A 36 -16.42 -17.94 -5.12
C GLU A 36 -15.91 -16.50 -5.19
N LYS A 37 -16.73 -15.57 -5.70
CA LYS A 37 -16.42 -14.14 -5.77
C LYS A 37 -16.28 -13.52 -4.38
N LEU A 38 -17.15 -13.87 -3.43
CA LEU A 38 -17.05 -13.47 -2.03
C LEU A 38 -15.80 -14.06 -1.38
N LYS A 39 -15.46 -15.33 -1.64
CA LYS A 39 -14.20 -15.94 -1.19
C LYS A 39 -12.98 -15.25 -1.81
N LEU A 40 -13.03 -14.86 -3.07
CA LEU A 40 -11.96 -14.08 -3.73
C LEU A 40 -11.84 -12.67 -3.15
N ILE A 41 -12.95 -12.01 -2.82
CA ILE A 41 -12.95 -10.73 -2.12
C ILE A 41 -12.40 -10.90 -0.70
N GLN A 42 -12.74 -11.99 -0.02
CA GLN A 42 -12.25 -12.29 1.33
C GLN A 42 -10.78 -12.74 1.34
N ILE A 43 -10.33 -13.48 0.32
CA ILE A 43 -8.92 -13.78 0.10
C ILE A 43 -8.18 -12.50 -0.27
N ARG A 44 -8.76 -11.59 -1.07
CA ARG A 44 -8.19 -10.26 -1.32
C ARG A 44 -8.26 -9.33 -0.12
N SER A 45 -9.18 -9.53 0.83
CA SER A 45 -9.20 -8.79 2.10
C SER A 45 -8.26 -9.42 3.13
N ALA A 46 -7.97 -10.72 3.00
CA ALA A 46 -6.97 -11.45 3.80
C ALA A 46 -5.55 -11.33 3.21
N GLN A 47 -5.42 -11.05 1.91
CA GLN A 47 -4.21 -10.70 1.16
C GLN A 47 -4.06 -9.20 0.93
N GLU A 48 -5.08 -8.39 1.25
CA GLU A 48 -4.75 -7.08 1.81
C GLU A 48 -3.90 -7.45 3.00
N PRO A 49 -2.60 -7.06 3.02
CA PRO A 49 -1.87 -7.20 4.25
C PRO A 49 -2.75 -6.52 5.28
N GLN A 50 -3.10 -7.26 6.33
CA GLN A 50 -3.55 -6.68 7.58
C GLN A 50 -2.40 -5.79 8.07
N MET A 51 -2.26 -4.64 7.42
CA MET A 51 -1.45 -3.51 7.80
C MET A 51 -2.33 -2.59 8.66
N GLU A 52 -3.31 -3.18 9.36
CA GLU A 52 -4.00 -2.52 10.47
C GLU A 52 -3.08 -2.35 11.68
N GLY A 53 -1.89 -2.96 11.68
CA GLY A 53 -0.79 -2.60 12.59
C GLY A 53 -0.01 -1.32 12.20
N ALA A 54 -0.17 -0.77 10.98
CA ALA A 54 0.65 0.37 10.51
C ALA A 54 -0.09 1.45 9.71
N ARG A 55 -1.40 1.35 9.48
CA ARG A 55 -2.17 2.43 8.81
C ARG A 55 -2.52 3.62 9.70
N ILE A 56 -2.40 3.51 11.02
CA ILE A 56 -2.84 4.55 11.98
C ILE A 56 -1.74 5.59 12.37
N PRO A 57 -0.43 5.37 12.21
CA PRO A 57 0.55 6.43 12.46
C PRO A 57 0.89 7.26 11.21
N SER A 58 0.89 6.69 10.01
CA SER A 58 1.36 7.41 8.79
C SER A 58 0.44 8.56 8.36
N LYS A 59 -0.90 8.36 8.40
CA LYS A 59 -1.88 9.41 8.08
C LYS A 59 -1.90 10.55 9.12
N LYS A 60 -1.47 10.30 10.35
CA LYS A 60 -1.32 11.34 11.38
C LYS A 60 -0.03 12.12 11.17
N LEU A 61 1.07 11.43 10.88
CA LEU A 61 2.36 12.09 10.66
C LEU A 61 2.36 12.96 9.39
N SER A 62 1.73 12.50 8.30
CA SER A 62 1.55 13.29 7.08
C SER A 62 0.62 14.50 7.22
N LYS A 63 -0.17 14.58 8.31
CA LYS A 63 -0.95 15.78 8.67
C LYS A 63 -0.14 16.75 9.52
N LEU A 64 0.87 16.26 10.23
CA LEU A 64 1.70 17.03 11.15
C LEU A 64 3.00 17.53 10.52
N LEU A 65 3.48 16.84 9.50
CA LEU A 65 4.65 17.17 8.70
C LEU A 65 4.24 17.20 7.23
N HIS A 66 4.60 18.28 6.54
CA HIS A 66 4.53 18.33 5.09
C HIS A 66 5.58 17.39 4.48
N LYS A 67 5.39 17.04 3.21
CA LYS A 67 6.40 16.29 2.46
C LYS A 67 7.66 17.14 2.34
N TYR A 68 8.82 16.51 2.46
CA TYR A 68 10.10 17.21 2.37
C TYR A 68 10.24 17.92 1.02
N ASP A 69 10.51 19.22 1.07
CA ASP A 69 10.85 20.03 -0.12
C ASP A 69 12.38 20.08 -0.30
N THR A 70 12.84 20.05 -1.55
CA THR A 70 14.28 20.05 -1.86
C THR A 70 14.97 21.37 -1.51
N LYS A 71 14.23 22.44 -1.24
CA LYS A 71 14.75 23.73 -0.74
C LYS A 71 14.94 23.74 0.78
N GLU A 72 14.36 22.79 1.50
CA GLU A 72 14.46 22.71 2.95
C GLU A 72 15.72 21.97 3.40
N ASN A 73 16.20 22.34 4.59
CA ASN A 73 17.33 21.66 5.19
C ASN A 73 16.89 20.29 5.74
N ILE A 74 17.36 19.20 5.12
CA ILE A 74 17.02 17.84 5.54
C ILE A 74 17.40 17.56 7.00
N CYS A 75 18.46 18.19 7.53
CA CYS A 75 18.89 18.01 8.91
C CYS A 75 17.80 18.52 9.86
N LEU A 76 17.21 19.69 9.56
CA LEU A 76 16.09 20.24 10.33
C LEU A 76 14.84 19.36 10.18
N TYR A 77 14.57 18.89 8.96
CA TYR A 77 13.43 18.01 8.69
C TYR A 77 13.49 16.71 9.50
N ILE A 78 14.67 16.07 9.56
CA ILE A 78 14.92 14.88 10.37
C ILE A 78 14.66 15.16 11.86
N VAL A 79 15.17 16.26 12.40
CA VAL A 79 14.94 16.61 13.82
C VAL A 79 13.46 16.86 14.12
N LEU A 80 12.73 17.51 13.21
CA LEU A 80 11.28 17.70 13.34
C LEU A 80 10.53 16.37 13.33
N PHE A 81 10.92 15.47 12.43
CA PHE A 81 10.40 14.11 12.38
C PHE A 81 10.63 13.37 13.71
N GLU A 82 11.86 13.37 14.25
CA GLU A 82 12.17 12.69 15.52
C GLU A 82 11.32 13.22 16.68
N ARG A 83 11.12 14.54 16.77
CA ARG A 83 10.28 15.16 17.80
C ARG A 83 8.83 14.73 17.67
N GLN A 84 8.28 14.68 16.45
CA GLN A 84 6.89 14.26 16.23
C GLN A 84 6.71 12.76 16.47
N ALA A 85 7.67 11.94 16.01
CA ALA A 85 7.67 10.51 16.27
C ALA A 85 7.76 10.20 17.77
N SER A 86 8.58 10.95 18.51
CA SER A 86 8.69 10.83 19.97
C SER A 86 7.41 11.26 20.68
N ARG A 87 6.79 12.39 20.27
CA ARG A 87 5.50 12.84 20.82
C ARG A 87 4.38 11.83 20.60
N MET A 88 4.42 11.13 19.46
CA MET A 88 3.46 10.09 19.11
C MET A 88 3.83 8.72 19.68
N SER A 89 4.94 8.60 20.42
CA SER A 89 5.49 7.34 20.94
C SER A 89 5.57 6.25 19.86
N LEU A 90 6.02 6.63 18.66
CA LEU A 90 6.17 5.70 17.54
C LEU A 90 7.28 4.69 17.81
N GLN A 91 6.99 3.43 17.50
CA GLN A 91 7.99 2.35 17.51
C GLN A 91 9.09 2.64 16.48
N ARG A 92 10.35 2.46 16.89
CA ARG A 92 11.53 2.90 16.13
C ARG A 92 11.66 2.17 14.79
N GLU A 93 11.17 0.94 14.73
CA GLU A 93 11.08 0.08 13.56
C GLU A 93 10.17 0.69 12.48
N LEU A 94 9.17 1.47 12.87
CA LEU A 94 8.25 2.14 11.97
C LEU A 94 8.75 3.52 11.51
N TRP A 95 9.79 4.07 12.16
CA TRP A 95 10.28 5.42 11.84
C TRP A 95 10.77 5.51 10.41
N VAL A 96 11.53 4.52 9.95
CA VAL A 96 12.02 4.47 8.57
C VAL A 96 10.85 4.41 7.59
N THR A 97 9.88 3.51 7.81
CA THR A 97 8.73 3.36 6.92
C THR A 97 7.92 4.65 6.81
N HIS A 98 7.70 5.35 7.92
CA HIS A 98 7.03 6.64 7.93
C HIS A 98 7.85 7.74 7.26
N LEU A 99 9.17 7.77 7.51
CA LEU A 99 10.07 8.72 6.89
C LEU A 99 10.10 8.56 5.36
N LEU A 100 10.15 7.32 4.84
CA LEU A 100 10.10 7.05 3.41
C LEU A 100 8.82 7.57 2.74
N GLY A 101 7.68 7.56 3.44
CA GLY A 101 6.42 8.11 2.92
C GLY A 101 6.36 9.64 2.86
N LEU A 102 7.27 10.32 3.57
CA LEU A 102 7.35 11.77 3.65
C LEU A 102 8.44 12.37 2.77
N LEU A 103 9.44 11.56 2.41
CA LEU A 103 10.55 11.97 1.55
C LEU A 103 10.20 11.83 0.06
N PRO A 104 10.74 12.71 -0.81
CA PRO A 104 10.62 12.57 -2.24
C PRO A 104 11.37 11.34 -2.76
N GLN A 105 10.97 10.88 -3.95
CA GLN A 105 11.45 9.64 -4.54
C GLN A 105 12.98 9.58 -4.72
N GLU A 106 13.60 10.71 -5.04
CA GLU A 106 15.07 10.80 -5.18
C GLU A 106 15.80 10.37 -3.91
N ILE A 107 15.25 10.70 -2.74
CA ILE A 107 15.85 10.38 -1.45
C ILE A 107 15.56 8.93 -1.07
N THR A 108 14.33 8.47 -1.30
CA THR A 108 13.95 7.09 -1.03
C THR A 108 14.75 6.11 -1.89
N GLN A 109 15.11 6.48 -3.12
CA GLN A 109 16.01 5.70 -3.99
C GLN A 109 17.42 5.58 -3.41
N ILE A 110 17.96 6.63 -2.76
CA ILE A 110 19.27 6.56 -2.09
C ILE A 110 19.23 5.54 -0.95
N ILE A 111 18.14 5.54 -0.17
CA ILE A 111 17.94 4.59 0.93
C ILE A 111 17.74 3.17 0.39
N ALA A 112 16.99 3.02 -0.71
CA ALA A 112 16.72 1.73 -1.35
C ALA A 112 17.98 1.07 -1.96
N ARG A 113 19.05 1.83 -2.19
CA ARG A 113 20.35 1.30 -2.62
C ARG A 113 21.15 0.65 -1.49
N GLU A 114 20.81 0.92 -0.23
CA GLU A 114 21.42 0.24 0.91
C GLU A 114 20.85 -1.18 1.08
N SER A 115 21.60 -2.04 1.74
CA SER A 115 21.13 -3.38 2.11
C SER A 115 19.86 -3.29 2.96
N LYS A 116 18.97 -4.28 2.86
CA LYS A 116 17.68 -4.30 3.59
C LYS A 116 17.85 -4.05 5.10
N GLU A 117 18.88 -4.60 5.73
CA GLU A 117 19.19 -4.38 7.14
C GLU A 117 19.45 -2.90 7.44
N LYS A 118 20.34 -2.28 6.67
CA LYS A 118 20.73 -0.86 6.79
C LYS A 118 19.61 0.11 6.42
N ALA A 119 18.81 -0.24 5.42
CA ALA A 119 17.69 0.57 5.00
C ALA A 119 16.58 0.61 6.06
N ASN A 120 16.44 -0.44 6.89
CA ASN A 120 15.48 -0.46 8.01
C ASN A 120 16.05 0.11 9.32
N ASP A 121 17.36 0.35 9.40
CA ASP A 121 18.00 1.00 10.53
C ASP A 121 17.88 2.53 10.42
N TYR A 122 17.10 3.12 11.32
CA TYR A 122 16.89 4.57 11.34
C TYR A 122 18.17 5.37 11.58
N ASP A 123 19.07 4.91 12.43
CA ASP A 123 20.30 5.62 12.78
C ASP A 123 21.27 5.64 11.59
N HIS A 124 21.33 4.53 10.85
CA HIS A 124 22.05 4.44 9.59
C HIS A 124 21.44 5.34 8.51
N VAL A 125 20.12 5.28 8.32
CA VAL A 125 19.40 6.15 7.35
C VAL A 125 19.63 7.63 7.69
N LYS A 126 19.54 8.01 8.97
CA LYS A 126 19.83 9.37 9.43
C LYS A 126 21.24 9.79 9.05
N LYS A 127 22.26 8.99 9.37
CA LYS A 127 23.66 9.29 9.03
C LYS A 127 23.88 9.39 7.51
N LEU A 128 23.25 8.51 6.73
CA LEU A 128 23.32 8.51 5.27
C LEU A 128 22.74 9.80 4.69
N LEU A 129 21.55 10.19 5.15
CA LEU A 129 20.88 11.43 4.72
C LEU A 129 21.71 12.65 5.09
N LEU A 130 22.18 12.73 6.34
CA LEU A 130 23.03 13.83 6.79
C LEU A 130 24.30 13.93 5.94
N LYS A 131 25.02 12.83 5.71
CA LYS A 131 26.25 12.84 4.91
C LYS A 131 26.01 13.25 3.46
N ARG A 132 24.94 12.75 2.83
CA ARG A 132 24.64 13.06 1.42
C ARG A 132 24.23 14.52 1.24
N PHE A 133 23.36 15.03 2.10
CA PHE A 133 22.82 16.37 1.97
C PHE A 133 23.69 17.46 2.60
N GLN A 134 24.50 17.15 3.62
CA GLN A 134 25.49 18.09 4.14
C GLN A 134 26.53 18.42 3.07
N LEU A 135 27.00 17.41 2.32
CA LEU A 135 27.87 17.63 1.17
C LEU A 135 27.18 18.46 0.07
N THR A 136 25.88 18.28 -0.14
CA THR A 136 25.11 19.08 -1.09
C THR A 136 24.93 20.53 -0.61
N LEU A 137 24.62 20.76 0.67
CA LEU A 137 24.49 22.09 1.26
C LEU A 137 25.83 22.83 1.33
N GLU A 138 26.92 22.13 1.60
CA GLU A 138 28.27 22.72 1.58
C GLU A 138 28.65 23.17 0.18
N LYS A 139 28.37 22.34 -0.84
CA LYS A 139 28.52 22.74 -2.25
C LYS A 139 27.60 23.92 -2.61
N PHE A 140 26.37 23.93 -2.10
CA PHE A 140 25.44 25.05 -2.30
C PHE A 140 25.97 26.35 -1.66
N ARG A 141 26.47 26.27 -0.42
CA ARG A 141 27.12 27.41 0.26
C ARG A 141 28.35 27.90 -0.50
N GLN A 142 29.18 27.00 -1.01
CA GLN A 142 30.33 27.35 -1.83
C GLN A 142 29.92 28.11 -3.10
N LEU A 143 28.87 27.66 -3.80
CA LEU A 143 28.35 28.36 -4.99
C LEU A 143 27.82 29.77 -4.66
N PHE A 144 27.14 29.94 -3.53
CA PHE A 144 26.65 31.25 -3.09
C PHE A 144 27.80 32.19 -2.65
N ASN A 145 28.86 31.66 -2.03
CA ASN A 145 30.02 32.44 -1.64
C ASN A 145 30.88 32.90 -2.83
N ILE A 146 30.85 32.21 -3.97
CA ILE A 146 31.59 32.61 -5.18
C ILE A 146 30.86 33.76 -5.91
N SER A 147 29.53 33.84 -5.80
CA SER A 147 28.74 34.89 -6.46
C SER A 147 28.77 36.27 -5.77
N GLU A 148 29.23 36.39 -4.52
CA GLU A 148 29.37 37.69 -3.83
C GLU A 148 30.79 38.30 -3.93
N MET A 149 31.70 37.68 -4.69
CA MET A 149 33.09 38.14 -4.86
C MET A 149 33.44 38.59 -6.29
N ASN A 150 32.44 38.97 -7.11
CA ASN A 150 32.69 39.49 -8.46
C ASN A 150 31.96 40.82 -8.70
#